data_AF-A0A318KM09-F1
#
_entry.id   AF-A0A318KM09-F1
#
_cell.length_a   1.000
_cell.length_b   1.000
_cell.length_c   1.000
_cell.angle_alpha   90.00
_cell.angle_beta   90.00
_cell.angle_gamma   90.00
#
_symmetry.space_group_name_H-M   'P 1'
#
loop_
_entity.id
_entity.type
_entity.pdbx_description
1 polymer ?
#
loop_
_entity_poly.entity_id
_entity_poly.type
_entity_poly.pdbx_seq_one_letter_code
_entity_poly.pdbx_strand_id
1 'polypeptide(L)'
;MKQLIKLCEKDQREPLFKTQGCREQLPLIQSQFKADKLNLPIKSDLEFFYAQFLYRCILSKQAFETVFFKACYEMNDYWSSLNYLEKKRLINIEIDALKAALPYVMRNHKQVFIPMFDERMNDIYRDEMVLFELKQYAQLRYEYASLITQKSLSADVIAAGFTELELIGEAEEQCFCFCKLNHRLYVLSNGQASYSLSLSQCAEPSELAELLPYLIQADERGALQLILSRQWLSEKALRKGEKLLSKWQR
;
A
#
# COMPACT_ATOMS: atom_id res chain seq x y z
N MET A 1 20.70 -8.89 14.66
CA MET A 1 19.64 -7.86 14.69
C MET A 1 18.95 -7.57 16.03
N LYS A 2 19.00 -8.44 17.06
CA LYS A 2 18.11 -8.34 18.23
C LYS A 2 18.35 -7.13 19.13
N GLN A 3 19.59 -6.68 19.29
CA GLN A 3 19.93 -5.57 20.19
C GLN A 3 19.61 -4.22 19.54
N LEU A 4 19.82 -4.08 18.22
CA LEU A 4 19.42 -2.90 17.45
C LEU A 4 17.91 -2.69 17.50
N ILE A 5 17.12 -3.74 17.24
CA ILE A 5 15.65 -3.66 17.32
C ILE A 5 15.23 -3.16 18.71
N LYS A 6 15.77 -3.76 19.79
CA LYS A 6 15.49 -3.31 21.17
C LYS A 6 15.93 -1.88 21.46
N LEU A 7 16.98 -1.40 20.81
CA LEU A 7 17.45 -0.01 20.94
C LEU A 7 16.44 0.95 20.29
N CYS A 8 16.03 0.64 19.06
CA CYS A 8 15.07 1.44 18.29
C CYS A 8 13.65 1.37 18.87
N GLU A 9 13.20 0.22 19.40
CA GLU A 9 11.88 0.06 20.03
C GLU A 9 11.72 0.89 21.31
N LYS A 10 12.79 1.15 22.06
CA LYS A 10 12.71 1.97 23.29
C LYS A 10 12.40 3.43 23.03
N ASP A 11 12.49 3.88 21.79
CA ASP A 11 12.10 5.21 21.31
C ASP A 11 10.65 5.25 20.83
N GLN A 12 9.84 4.20 21.10
CA GLN A 12 8.48 3.99 20.57
C GLN A 12 7.60 5.25 20.63
N ARG A 13 7.56 5.93 19.48
CA ARG A 13 6.51 6.85 19.05
C ARG A 13 5.19 6.08 19.01
N GLU A 14 4.07 6.74 19.29
CA GLU A 14 2.74 6.10 19.37
C GLU A 14 2.44 5.17 18.17
N PRO A 15 1.57 4.14 18.32
CA PRO A 15 1.07 3.35 17.19
C PRO A 15 0.58 4.23 16.03
N LEU A 16 0.80 3.82 14.78
CA LEU A 16 0.57 4.68 13.61
C LEU A 16 -0.86 5.22 13.56
N PHE A 17 -1.84 4.36 13.82
CA PHE A 17 -3.27 4.73 13.80
C PHE A 17 -3.68 5.74 14.89
N LYS A 18 -2.79 6.05 15.85
CA LYS A 18 -3.00 7.13 16.83
C LYS A 18 -2.40 8.47 16.39
N THR A 19 -1.56 8.49 15.36
CA THR A 19 -0.97 9.73 14.81
C THR A 19 -2.03 10.59 14.13
N GLN A 20 -1.85 11.92 14.16
CA GLN A 20 -2.86 12.87 13.70
C GLN A 20 -3.30 12.64 12.24
N GLY A 21 -2.36 12.37 11.32
CA GLY A 21 -2.67 12.12 9.90
C GLY A 21 -3.51 10.85 9.67
N CYS A 22 -3.37 9.83 10.52
CA CYS A 22 -4.15 8.60 10.41
C CYS A 22 -5.56 8.71 11.03
N ARG A 23 -5.78 9.65 11.97
CA ARG A 23 -7.08 9.84 12.64
C ARG A 23 -8.19 10.27 11.68
N GLU A 24 -7.85 10.94 10.59
CA GLU A 24 -8.81 11.39 9.59
C GLU A 24 -9.14 10.29 8.57
N GLN A 25 -8.14 9.51 8.16
CA GLN A 25 -8.33 8.42 7.20
C GLN A 25 -9.06 7.22 7.81
N LEU A 26 -8.77 6.87 9.07
CA LEU A 26 -9.27 5.65 9.69
C LEU A 26 -10.82 5.56 9.74
N PRO A 27 -11.57 6.62 10.12
CA PRO A 27 -13.02 6.60 10.07
C PRO A 27 -13.58 6.41 8.65
N LEU A 28 -12.94 6.98 7.64
CA LEU A 28 -13.35 6.83 6.24
C LEU A 28 -13.19 5.39 5.76
N ILE A 29 -12.04 4.78 6.04
CA ILE A 29 -11.76 3.37 5.74
C ILE A 29 -12.76 2.47 6.45
N GLN A 30 -12.99 2.67 7.75
CA GLN A 30 -13.92 1.86 8.54
C GLN A 30 -15.37 2.00 8.05
N SER A 31 -15.80 3.21 7.69
CA SER A 31 -17.12 3.46 7.13
C SER A 31 -17.31 2.74 5.79
N GLN A 32 -16.32 2.86 4.89
CA GLN A 32 -16.35 2.19 3.59
C GLN A 32 -16.40 0.68 3.76
N PHE A 33 -15.54 0.11 4.62
CA PHE A 33 -15.51 -1.34 4.87
C PHE A 33 -16.83 -1.84 5.46
N LYS A 34 -17.47 -1.07 6.34
CA LYS A 34 -18.80 -1.40 6.85
C LYS A 34 -19.84 -1.42 5.74
N ALA A 35 -19.82 -0.45 4.83
CA ALA A 35 -20.74 -0.39 3.69
C ALA A 35 -20.54 -1.59 2.74
N ASP A 36 -19.30 -1.98 2.50
CA ASP A 36 -18.93 -3.10 1.64
C ASP A 36 -18.95 -4.46 2.36
N LYS A 37 -19.38 -4.50 3.63
CA LYS A 37 -19.42 -5.70 4.48
C LYS A 37 -18.05 -6.40 4.61
N LEU A 38 -16.96 -5.63 4.55
CA LEU A 38 -15.60 -6.08 4.80
C LEU A 38 -15.32 -6.07 6.31
N ASN A 39 -15.12 -7.24 6.90
CA ASN A 39 -14.80 -7.38 8.32
C ASN A 39 -13.28 -7.49 8.52
N LEU A 40 -12.61 -6.33 8.59
CA LEU A 40 -11.16 -6.25 8.78
C LEU A 40 -10.85 -5.41 10.03
N PRO A 41 -10.48 -6.05 11.15
CA PRO A 41 -10.06 -5.33 12.34
C PRO A 41 -8.69 -4.68 12.10
N ILE A 42 -8.55 -3.42 12.54
CA ILE A 42 -7.29 -2.68 12.46
C ILE A 42 -6.74 -2.54 13.87
N LYS A 43 -5.79 -3.41 14.25
CA LYS A 43 -5.18 -3.47 15.59
C LYS A 43 -3.67 -3.21 15.57
N SER A 44 -3.05 -3.26 14.40
CA SER A 44 -1.61 -3.08 14.18
C SER A 44 -1.35 -2.13 13.01
N ASP A 45 -0.11 -1.62 12.93
CA ASP A 45 0.34 -0.77 11.82
C ASP A 45 0.21 -1.51 10.46
N LEU A 46 0.53 -2.82 10.43
CA LEU A 46 0.44 -3.61 9.20
C LEU A 46 -1.00 -3.81 8.71
N GLU A 47 -1.93 -4.12 9.62
CA GLU A 47 -3.35 -4.19 9.29
C GLU A 47 -3.88 -2.84 8.80
N PHE A 48 -3.38 -1.73 9.35
CA PHE A 48 -3.72 -0.40 8.88
C PHE A 48 -3.22 -0.14 7.45
N PHE A 49 -1.96 -0.47 7.13
CA PHE A 49 -1.45 -0.33 5.76
C PHE A 49 -2.21 -1.22 4.76
N TYR A 50 -2.54 -2.45 5.16
CA TYR A 50 -3.34 -3.33 4.31
C TYR A 50 -4.77 -2.78 4.12
N ALA A 51 -5.36 -2.18 5.16
CA ALA A 51 -6.65 -1.51 5.03
C ALA A 51 -6.58 -0.29 4.10
N GLN A 52 -5.50 0.50 4.14
CA GLN A 52 -5.27 1.58 3.18
C GLN A 52 -5.20 1.07 1.74
N PHE A 53 -4.45 -0.01 1.52
CA PHE A 53 -4.36 -0.66 0.21
C PHE A 53 -5.74 -1.01 -0.35
N LEU A 54 -6.55 -1.73 0.43
CA LEU A 54 -7.89 -2.11 0.00
C LEU A 54 -8.77 -0.88 -0.22
N TYR A 55 -8.72 0.10 0.67
CA TYR A 55 -9.49 1.33 0.53
C TYR A 55 -9.15 2.07 -0.78
N ARG A 56 -7.86 2.21 -1.14
CA ARG A 56 -7.46 2.82 -2.42
C ARG A 56 -7.88 1.98 -3.64
N CYS A 57 -7.89 0.65 -3.53
CA CYS A 57 -8.45 -0.22 -4.56
C CYS A 57 -9.98 -0.01 -4.73
N ILE A 58 -10.71 0.15 -3.63
CA ILE A 58 -12.15 0.43 -3.65
C ILE A 58 -12.44 1.79 -4.27
N LEU A 59 -11.64 2.82 -3.95
CA LEU A 59 -11.78 4.13 -4.60
C LEU A 59 -11.54 4.05 -6.11
N SER A 60 -10.52 3.31 -6.54
CA SER A 60 -10.24 3.08 -7.96
C SER A 60 -11.42 2.37 -8.64
N LYS A 61 -11.91 1.28 -8.05
CA LYS A 61 -13.13 0.57 -8.49
C LYS A 61 -14.33 1.50 -8.66
N GLN A 62 -14.61 2.31 -7.64
CA GLN A 62 -15.73 3.26 -7.66
C GLN A 62 -15.55 4.31 -8.75
N ALA A 63 -14.33 4.78 -8.99
CA ALA A 63 -14.06 5.74 -10.07
C ALA A 63 -14.39 5.16 -11.46
N PHE A 64 -13.98 3.91 -11.74
CA PHE A 64 -14.37 3.22 -12.97
C PHE A 64 -15.90 3.12 -13.12
N GLU A 65 -16.58 2.70 -12.05
CA GLU A 65 -18.05 2.59 -12.05
C GLU A 65 -18.72 3.93 -12.29
N THR A 66 -18.27 4.99 -11.61
CA THR A 66 -18.82 6.34 -11.77
C THR A 66 -18.68 6.83 -13.21
N VAL A 67 -17.49 6.67 -13.82
CA VAL A 67 -17.27 7.07 -15.22
C VAL A 67 -18.16 6.28 -16.16
N PHE A 68 -18.25 4.95 -15.97
CA PHE A 68 -19.10 4.10 -16.80
C PHE A 68 -20.58 4.48 -16.72
N PHE A 69 -21.16 4.61 -15.52
CA PHE A 69 -22.57 4.94 -15.38
C PHE A 69 -22.89 6.37 -15.84
N LYS A 70 -21.96 7.30 -15.67
CA LYS A 70 -22.08 8.65 -16.22
C LYS A 70 -22.13 8.61 -17.75
N ALA A 71 -21.21 7.90 -18.39
CA ALA A 71 -21.19 7.77 -19.85
C ALA A 71 -22.49 7.11 -20.37
N CYS A 72 -22.95 6.03 -19.73
CA CYS A 72 -24.22 5.39 -20.10
C CYS A 72 -25.42 6.36 -19.97
N TYR A 73 -25.43 7.22 -18.95
CA TYR A 73 -26.47 8.23 -18.77
C TYR A 73 -26.41 9.32 -19.84
N GLU A 74 -25.22 9.81 -20.18
CA GLU A 74 -25.01 10.84 -21.20
C GLU A 74 -25.33 10.35 -22.62
N MET A 75 -25.15 9.05 -22.87
CA MET A 75 -25.41 8.41 -24.18
C MET A 75 -26.80 7.77 -24.26
N ASN A 76 -27.66 7.93 -23.25
CA ASN A 76 -28.90 7.18 -23.08
C ASN A 76 -29.83 7.23 -24.31
N ASP A 77 -29.87 8.35 -25.02
CA ASP A 77 -30.75 8.57 -26.17
C ASP A 77 -30.48 7.64 -27.37
N TYR A 78 -29.24 7.18 -27.52
CA TYR A 78 -28.82 6.28 -28.61
C TYR A 78 -28.16 5.00 -28.11
N TRP A 79 -28.03 4.82 -26.80
CA TRP A 79 -27.36 3.67 -26.21
C TRP A 79 -27.95 2.32 -26.63
N SER A 80 -29.26 2.25 -26.82
CA SER A 80 -29.97 1.03 -27.24
C SER A 80 -29.80 0.66 -28.71
N SER A 81 -29.38 1.61 -29.57
CA SER A 81 -29.14 1.36 -30.99
C SER A 81 -27.70 0.91 -31.28
N LEU A 82 -26.79 1.08 -30.32
CA LEU A 82 -25.38 0.69 -30.45
C LEU A 82 -25.20 -0.82 -30.24
N ASN A 83 -24.34 -1.41 -31.07
CA ASN A 83 -23.86 -2.77 -30.85
C ASN A 83 -22.76 -2.82 -29.78
N TYR A 84 -22.37 -4.03 -29.37
CA TYR A 84 -21.37 -4.23 -28.32
C TYR A 84 -20.04 -3.53 -28.60
N LEU A 85 -19.51 -3.65 -29.83
CA LEU A 85 -18.21 -3.09 -30.18
C LEU A 85 -18.24 -1.56 -30.18
N GLU A 86 -19.35 -0.97 -30.60
CA GLU A 86 -19.57 0.48 -30.56
C GLU A 86 -19.64 0.98 -29.11
N LYS A 87 -20.46 0.34 -28.27
CA LYS A 87 -20.53 0.65 -26.83
C LYS A 87 -19.15 0.56 -26.18
N LYS A 88 -18.43 -0.54 -26.43
CA LYS A 88 -17.09 -0.77 -25.87
C LYS A 88 -16.13 0.32 -26.27
N ARG A 89 -16.13 0.70 -27.56
CA ARG A 89 -15.28 1.78 -28.06
C ARG A 89 -15.59 3.11 -27.36
N LEU A 90 -16.86 3.49 -27.25
CA LEU A 90 -17.26 4.76 -26.63
C LEU A 90 -16.92 4.80 -25.13
N ILE A 91 -17.22 3.73 -24.40
CA ILE A 91 -16.86 3.62 -22.98
C ILE A 91 -15.35 3.66 -22.78
N ASN A 92 -14.58 2.97 -23.62
CA ASN A 92 -13.13 2.94 -23.45
C ASN A 92 -12.46 4.30 -23.68
N ILE A 93 -13.07 5.21 -24.46
CA ILE A 93 -12.58 6.60 -24.56
C ILE A 93 -12.62 7.29 -23.18
N GLU A 94 -13.75 7.18 -22.48
CA GLU A 94 -13.92 7.78 -21.15
C GLU A 94 -13.04 7.10 -20.09
N ILE A 95 -12.95 5.77 -20.16
CA ILE A 95 -12.16 4.96 -19.23
C ILE A 95 -10.65 5.19 -19.43
N ASP A 96 -10.16 5.37 -20.66
CA ASP A 96 -8.74 5.66 -20.91
C ASP A 96 -8.31 7.01 -20.34
N ALA A 97 -9.19 8.01 -20.35
CA ALA A 97 -8.94 9.28 -19.68
C ALA A 97 -8.82 9.11 -18.15
N LEU A 98 -9.65 8.26 -17.54
CA LEU A 98 -9.56 7.92 -16.12
C LEU A 98 -8.24 7.19 -15.79
N LYS A 99 -7.83 6.21 -16.61
CA LYS A 99 -6.60 5.41 -16.40
C LYS A 99 -5.36 6.29 -16.24
N ALA A 100 -5.28 7.40 -16.97
CA ALA A 100 -4.14 8.31 -16.91
C ALA A 100 -3.94 8.97 -15.53
N ALA A 101 -5.00 9.04 -14.72
CA ALA A 101 -4.99 9.68 -13.40
C ALA A 101 -4.96 8.68 -12.22
N LEU A 102 -5.09 7.37 -12.49
CA LEU A 102 -5.15 6.36 -11.44
C LEU A 102 -3.79 5.69 -11.18
N PRO A 103 -3.47 5.35 -9.92
CA PRO A 103 -2.33 4.50 -9.62
C PRO A 103 -2.57 3.09 -10.18
N TYR A 104 -1.50 2.43 -10.60
CA TYR A 104 -1.53 1.06 -11.09
C TYR A 104 -0.25 0.32 -10.75
N VAL A 105 -0.34 -1.01 -10.72
CA VAL A 105 0.82 -1.90 -10.72
C VAL A 105 0.97 -2.56 -12.09
N MET A 106 2.20 -2.94 -12.46
CA MET A 106 2.46 -3.71 -13.68
C MET A 106 2.56 -5.19 -13.34
N ARG A 107 1.67 -6.02 -13.89
CA ARG A 107 1.70 -7.49 -13.75
C ARG A 107 1.49 -8.11 -15.13
N ASN A 108 2.32 -9.08 -15.52
CA ASN A 108 2.23 -9.74 -16.83
C ASN A 108 2.16 -8.75 -18.02
N HIS A 109 2.95 -7.66 -17.97
CA HIS A 109 2.95 -6.57 -18.95
C HIS A 109 1.62 -5.80 -19.09
N LYS A 110 0.69 -5.97 -18.14
CA LYS A 110 -0.59 -5.25 -18.09
C LYS A 110 -0.64 -4.32 -16.89
N GLN A 111 -1.34 -3.21 -17.08
CA GLN A 111 -1.70 -2.29 -16.01
C GLN A 111 -2.84 -2.90 -15.18
N VAL A 112 -2.61 -2.96 -13.87
CA VAL A 112 -3.58 -3.43 -12.87
C VAL A 112 -3.92 -2.26 -11.95
N PHE A 113 -5.12 -1.72 -12.13
CA PHE A 113 -5.62 -0.56 -11.39
C PHE A 113 -6.33 -0.94 -10.09
N ILE A 114 -6.80 -2.18 -9.99
CA ILE A 114 -7.50 -2.70 -8.80
C ILE A 114 -6.79 -4.00 -8.34
N PRO A 115 -5.55 -3.90 -7.82
CA PRO A 115 -4.70 -5.05 -7.48
C PRO A 115 -5.24 -5.98 -6.41
N MET A 116 -6.31 -5.61 -5.70
CA MET A 116 -6.99 -6.51 -4.75
C MET A 116 -7.74 -7.68 -5.42
N PHE A 117 -8.03 -7.58 -6.72
CA PHE A 117 -8.70 -8.61 -7.50
C PHE A 117 -7.73 -9.42 -8.37
N ASP A 118 -8.24 -10.50 -8.98
CA ASP A 118 -7.52 -11.22 -10.02
C ASP A 118 -7.40 -10.43 -11.34
N GLU A 119 -6.59 -10.98 -12.26
CA GLU A 119 -6.33 -10.37 -13.56
C GLU A 119 -7.60 -10.24 -14.40
N ARG A 120 -8.50 -11.22 -14.33
CA ARG A 120 -9.76 -11.24 -15.11
C ARG A 120 -10.66 -10.08 -14.71
N MET A 121 -10.84 -9.86 -13.41
CA MET A 121 -11.67 -8.77 -12.90
C MET A 121 -11.05 -7.42 -13.26
N ASN A 122 -9.73 -7.28 -13.13
CA ASN A 122 -9.05 -6.07 -13.55
C ASN A 122 -9.23 -5.81 -15.06
N ASP A 123 -9.15 -6.84 -15.91
CA ASP A 123 -9.40 -6.72 -17.35
C ASP A 123 -10.84 -6.26 -17.65
N ILE A 124 -11.83 -6.69 -16.85
CA ILE A 124 -13.22 -6.20 -16.99
C ILE A 124 -13.29 -4.69 -16.69
N TYR A 125 -12.73 -4.25 -15.56
CA TYR A 125 -12.72 -2.83 -15.21
C TYR A 125 -11.92 -1.99 -16.21
N ARG A 126 -10.82 -2.53 -16.73
CA ARG A 126 -9.92 -1.84 -17.64
C ARG A 126 -10.52 -1.69 -19.04
N ASP A 127 -11.06 -2.76 -19.61
CA ASP A 127 -11.34 -2.82 -21.05
C ASP A 127 -12.75 -3.29 -21.42
N GLU A 128 -13.49 -3.93 -20.50
CA GLU A 128 -14.78 -4.57 -20.78
C GLU A 128 -15.91 -4.07 -19.86
N MET A 129 -15.85 -2.80 -19.44
CA MET A 129 -16.85 -2.21 -18.52
C MET A 129 -18.28 -2.30 -19.05
N VAL A 130 -18.48 -2.39 -20.37
CA VAL A 130 -19.80 -2.64 -21.00
C VAL A 130 -20.47 -3.91 -20.48
N LEU A 131 -19.70 -4.91 -20.03
CA LEU A 131 -20.25 -6.13 -19.44
C LEU A 131 -21.10 -5.84 -18.17
N PHE A 132 -20.92 -4.70 -17.52
CA PHE A 132 -21.70 -4.30 -16.33
C PHE A 132 -23.18 -4.03 -16.66
N GLU A 133 -23.57 -3.94 -17.93
CA GLU A 133 -24.98 -3.98 -18.34
C GLU A 133 -25.65 -5.32 -18.03
N LEU A 134 -24.87 -6.41 -18.03
CA LEU A 134 -25.39 -7.75 -17.85
C LEU A 134 -25.50 -8.05 -16.35
N LYS A 135 -26.69 -8.50 -15.93
CA LYS A 135 -27.02 -8.80 -14.51
C LYS A 135 -26.01 -9.71 -13.81
N GLN A 136 -25.38 -10.63 -14.54
CA GLN A 136 -24.39 -11.57 -13.99
C GLN A 136 -23.13 -10.88 -13.43
N TYR A 137 -22.83 -9.64 -13.84
CA TYR A 137 -21.69 -8.89 -13.31
C TYR A 137 -22.06 -8.01 -12.11
N ALA A 138 -23.32 -8.02 -11.66
CA ALA A 138 -23.76 -7.27 -10.47
C ALA A 138 -22.97 -7.66 -9.21
N GLN A 139 -22.54 -8.93 -9.10
CA GLN A 139 -21.73 -9.41 -7.99
C GLN A 139 -20.38 -8.67 -7.89
N LEU A 140 -19.75 -8.33 -9.03
CA LEU A 140 -18.50 -7.57 -9.06
C LEU A 140 -18.67 -6.16 -8.49
N ARG A 141 -19.87 -5.60 -8.62
CA ARG A 141 -20.19 -4.26 -8.14
C ARG A 141 -20.51 -4.24 -6.65
N TYR A 142 -21.37 -5.15 -6.20
CA TYR A 142 -22.01 -5.07 -4.88
C TYR A 142 -21.55 -6.12 -3.86
N GLU A 143 -21.02 -7.26 -4.31
CA GLU A 143 -20.72 -8.43 -3.46
C GLU A 143 -19.29 -8.95 -3.67
N TYR A 144 -18.37 -8.04 -3.95
CA TYR A 144 -17.00 -8.33 -4.35
C TYR A 144 -16.06 -8.74 -3.21
N ALA A 145 -16.52 -8.69 -1.95
CA ALA A 145 -15.71 -9.04 -0.79
C ALA A 145 -15.09 -10.45 -0.89
N SER A 146 -15.87 -11.40 -1.43
CA SER A 146 -15.42 -12.79 -1.65
C SER A 146 -14.41 -12.93 -2.80
N LEU A 147 -14.30 -11.90 -3.65
CA LEU A 147 -13.46 -11.88 -4.85
C LEU A 147 -12.09 -11.24 -4.61
N ILE A 148 -11.85 -10.69 -3.41
CA ILE A 148 -10.55 -10.14 -3.02
C ILE A 148 -9.54 -11.29 -2.92
N THR A 149 -8.57 -11.32 -3.83
CA THR A 149 -7.55 -12.38 -3.94
C THR A 149 -6.27 -12.02 -3.22
N GLN A 150 -5.83 -10.76 -3.28
CA GLN A 150 -4.61 -10.32 -2.62
C GLN A 150 -4.81 -10.22 -1.11
N LYS A 151 -4.08 -11.04 -0.34
CA LYS A 151 -4.24 -11.17 1.14
C LYS A 151 -3.19 -10.41 1.95
N SER A 152 -2.15 -9.88 1.29
CA SER A 152 -1.06 -9.18 1.94
C SER A 152 -0.49 -8.07 1.06
N LEU A 153 0.32 -7.20 1.65
CA LEU A 153 1.04 -6.16 0.93
C LEU A 153 2.21 -6.76 0.17
N SER A 154 2.35 -6.35 -1.09
CA SER A 154 3.45 -6.71 -1.99
C SER A 154 4.24 -5.45 -2.37
N ALA A 155 5.50 -5.62 -2.76
CA ALA A 155 6.38 -4.49 -3.06
C ALA A 155 5.85 -3.60 -4.19
N ASP A 156 5.32 -4.20 -5.26
CA ASP A 156 4.71 -3.50 -6.40
C ASP A 156 3.58 -2.56 -5.96
N VAL A 157 2.72 -3.03 -5.05
CA VAL A 157 1.60 -2.27 -4.49
C VAL A 157 2.09 -1.10 -3.64
N ILE A 158 3.14 -1.33 -2.84
CA ILE A 158 3.75 -0.28 -2.02
C ILE A 158 4.40 0.78 -2.92
N ALA A 159 5.21 0.35 -3.90
CA ALA A 159 5.87 1.22 -4.86
C ALA A 159 4.90 2.05 -5.70
N ALA A 160 3.74 1.49 -6.04
CA ALA A 160 2.68 2.19 -6.79
C ALA A 160 1.87 3.18 -5.92
N GLY A 161 2.19 3.35 -4.64
CA GLY A 161 1.55 4.35 -3.78
C GLY A 161 0.15 3.98 -3.32
N PHE A 162 -0.16 2.68 -3.19
CA PHE A 162 -1.45 2.24 -2.62
C PHE A 162 -1.51 2.35 -1.09
N THR A 163 -0.40 2.70 -0.43
CA THR A 163 -0.31 2.86 1.03
C THR A 163 0.56 4.07 1.38
N GLU A 164 0.60 4.45 2.66
CA GLU A 164 1.54 5.47 3.17
C GLU A 164 2.97 4.93 3.41
N LEU A 165 3.24 3.69 3.00
CA LEU A 165 4.60 3.15 2.98
C LEU A 165 5.32 3.58 1.71
N GLU A 166 6.56 4.00 1.87
CA GLU A 166 7.50 4.25 0.79
C GLU A 166 8.45 3.05 0.69
N LEU A 167 8.54 2.43 -0.49
CA LEU A 167 9.47 1.33 -0.73
C LEU A 167 10.90 1.88 -0.79
N ILE A 168 11.78 1.37 0.07
CA ILE A 168 13.20 1.72 0.11
C ILE A 168 14.02 0.74 -0.72
N GLY A 169 13.64 -0.54 -0.66
CA GLY A 169 14.25 -1.58 -1.49
C GLY A 169 13.68 -2.96 -1.23
N GLU A 170 14.14 -3.93 -2.01
CA GLU A 170 13.71 -5.31 -1.99
C GLU A 170 14.94 -6.23 -1.99
N ALA A 171 14.86 -7.35 -1.27
CA ALA A 171 15.86 -8.40 -1.32
C ALA A 171 15.20 -9.75 -1.04
N GLU A 172 15.35 -10.69 -1.97
CA GLU A 172 14.70 -12.02 -1.89
C GLU A 172 13.18 -11.89 -1.62
N GLU A 173 12.68 -12.40 -0.50
CA GLU A 173 11.28 -12.32 -0.08
C GLU A 173 11.00 -11.14 0.87
N GLN A 174 11.96 -10.22 1.02
CA GLN A 174 11.89 -9.09 1.94
C GLN A 174 11.65 -7.76 1.23
N CYS A 175 10.74 -6.97 1.79
CA CYS A 175 10.50 -5.59 1.42
C CYS A 175 10.93 -4.68 2.58
N PHE A 176 11.72 -3.66 2.27
CA PHE A 176 12.13 -2.64 3.22
C PHE A 176 11.35 -1.37 2.93
N CYS A 177 10.48 -0.96 3.85
CA CYS A 177 9.50 0.09 3.61
C CYS A 177 9.51 1.12 4.75
N PHE A 178 9.49 2.40 4.43
CA PHE A 178 9.48 3.47 5.42
C PHE A 178 8.13 4.16 5.49
N CYS A 179 7.65 4.47 6.70
CA CYS A 179 6.48 5.32 6.89
C CYS A 179 6.90 6.63 7.54
N LYS A 180 6.74 7.76 6.82
CA LYS A 180 7.06 9.10 7.33
C LYS A 180 6.18 9.50 8.52
N LEU A 181 4.92 9.07 8.54
CA LEU A 181 3.94 9.48 9.58
C LEU A 181 4.36 9.09 11.00
N ASN A 182 5.08 7.98 11.17
CA ASN A 182 5.62 7.55 12.45
C ASN A 182 7.15 7.40 12.46
N HIS A 183 7.80 7.74 11.35
CA HIS A 183 9.24 7.56 11.09
C HIS A 183 9.74 6.17 11.45
N ARG A 184 9.07 5.15 10.90
CA ARG A 184 9.47 3.75 11.09
C ARG A 184 9.87 3.10 9.78
N LEU A 185 11.00 2.40 9.82
CA LEU A 185 11.38 1.46 8.79
C LEU A 185 10.83 0.09 9.16
N TYR A 186 9.99 -0.48 8.31
CA TYR A 186 9.42 -1.81 8.40
C TYR A 186 10.19 -2.76 7.50
N VAL A 187 10.47 -3.95 8.00
CA VAL A 187 10.96 -5.07 7.20
C VAL A 187 9.85 -6.09 7.12
N LEU A 188 9.31 -6.27 5.92
CA LEU A 188 8.23 -7.20 5.65
C LEU A 188 8.82 -8.43 4.97
N SER A 189 8.52 -9.63 5.45
CA SER A 189 8.82 -10.89 4.75
C SER A 189 7.52 -11.58 4.40
N ASN A 190 7.31 -11.95 3.14
CA ASN A 190 6.07 -12.58 2.66
C ASN A 190 4.79 -11.81 3.06
N GLY A 191 4.88 -10.46 3.04
CA GLY A 191 3.78 -9.57 3.38
C GLY A 191 3.43 -9.53 4.88
N GLN A 192 4.26 -10.11 5.75
CA GLN A 192 4.15 -9.98 7.21
C GLN A 192 5.31 -9.16 7.77
N ALA A 193 5.06 -8.36 8.81
CA ALA A 193 6.10 -7.58 9.46
C ALA A 193 7.02 -8.50 10.26
N SER A 194 8.29 -8.60 9.82
CA SER A 194 9.33 -9.36 10.52
C SER A 194 9.85 -8.57 11.73
N TYR A 195 10.17 -7.29 11.50
CA TYR A 195 10.53 -6.33 12.54
C TYR A 195 10.39 -4.90 12.02
N SER A 196 10.51 -3.92 12.90
CA SER A 196 10.61 -2.52 12.53
C SER A 196 11.64 -1.78 13.36
N LEU A 197 12.17 -0.70 12.82
CA LEU A 197 13.11 0.22 13.46
C LEU A 197 12.45 1.58 13.53
N SER A 198 12.19 2.07 14.74
CA SER A 198 11.76 3.47 14.95
C SER A 198 12.98 4.37 14.85
N LEU A 199 12.91 5.35 13.96
CA LEU A 199 13.97 6.30 13.66
C LEU A 199 13.54 7.71 14.06
N SER A 200 14.51 8.62 14.17
CA SER A 200 14.26 10.03 14.42
C SER A 200 13.65 10.72 13.18
N GLN A 201 13.22 11.98 13.34
CA GLN A 201 12.54 12.70 12.24
C GLN A 201 13.48 13.11 11.11
N CYS A 202 14.80 13.12 11.34
CA CYS A 202 15.78 13.45 10.32
C CYS A 202 16.13 12.30 9.37
N ALA A 203 15.53 11.11 9.56
CA ALA A 203 15.70 10.00 8.64
C ALA A 203 14.85 10.22 7.38
N GLU A 204 15.52 10.45 6.24
CA GLU A 204 14.87 10.60 4.94
C GLU A 204 14.92 9.29 4.13
N PRO A 205 13.85 8.94 3.41
CA PRO A 205 13.78 7.71 2.59
C PRO A 205 14.96 7.53 1.65
N SER A 206 15.43 8.61 1.01
CA SER A 206 16.55 8.59 0.07
C SER A 206 17.86 8.15 0.70
N GLU A 207 18.05 8.39 2.00
CA GLU A 207 19.26 8.00 2.73
C GLU A 207 19.14 6.60 3.36
N LEU A 208 17.91 6.14 3.64
CA LEU A 208 17.66 4.82 4.21
C LEU A 208 18.10 3.67 3.31
N ALA A 209 18.24 3.92 2.00
CA ALA A 209 18.82 2.96 1.06
C ALA A 209 20.23 2.52 1.48
N GLU A 210 21.03 3.39 2.11
CA GLU A 210 22.37 3.07 2.61
C GLU A 210 22.35 2.03 3.74
N LEU A 211 21.21 1.89 4.44
CA LEU A 211 21.05 0.94 5.53
C LEU A 211 20.78 -0.49 5.03
N LEU A 212 20.25 -0.63 3.81
CA LEU A 212 19.78 -1.92 3.29
C LEU A 212 20.84 -3.01 3.27
N PRO A 213 22.09 -2.79 2.80
CA PRO A 213 23.08 -3.85 2.74
C PRO A 213 23.34 -4.49 4.11
N TYR A 214 23.37 -3.67 5.17
CA TYR A 214 23.55 -4.14 6.53
C TYR A 214 22.34 -4.92 7.06
N LEU A 215 21.12 -4.49 6.72
CA LEU A 215 19.91 -5.19 7.13
C LEU A 215 19.78 -6.54 6.42
N ILE A 216 20.04 -6.59 5.12
CA ILE A 216 20.00 -7.80 4.28
C ILE A 216 21.02 -8.82 4.81
N GLN A 217 22.25 -8.38 5.10
CA GLN A 217 23.30 -9.26 5.63
C GLN A 217 23.16 -9.55 7.13
N ALA A 218 22.13 -9.01 7.78
CA ALA A 218 21.96 -9.03 9.23
C ALA A 218 23.20 -8.52 10.01
N ASP A 219 24.01 -7.64 9.40
CA ASP A 219 25.13 -6.95 10.02
C ASP A 219 24.62 -5.85 10.96
N GLU A 220 24.29 -6.30 12.16
CA GLU A 220 23.79 -5.45 13.23
C GLU A 220 24.78 -4.36 13.63
N ARG A 221 26.08 -4.63 13.51
CA ARG A 221 27.13 -3.67 13.90
C ARG A 221 27.27 -2.57 12.88
N GLY A 222 27.37 -2.91 11.59
CA GLY A 222 27.41 -1.94 10.50
C GLY A 222 26.16 -1.07 10.47
N ALA A 223 24.98 -1.69 10.63
CA ALA A 223 23.70 -0.96 10.72
C ALA A 223 23.69 0.06 11.86
N LEU A 224 24.15 -0.33 13.06
CA LEU A 224 24.21 0.59 14.20
C LEU A 224 25.21 1.72 13.98
N GLN A 225 26.38 1.44 13.40
CA GLN A 225 27.37 2.48 13.10
C GLN A 225 26.78 3.54 12.15
N LEU A 226 26.10 3.10 11.10
CA LEU A 226 25.46 4.01 10.15
C LEU A 226 24.40 4.87 10.84
N ILE A 227 23.47 4.23 11.57
CA ILE A 227 22.39 4.91 12.32
C ILE A 227 22.95 5.96 13.29
N LEU A 228 24.03 5.65 14.01
CA LEU A 228 24.68 6.60 14.93
C LEU A 228 25.34 7.75 14.18
N SER A 229 26.07 7.47 13.09
CA SER A 229 26.76 8.50 12.30
C SER A 229 25.78 9.49 11.67
N ARG A 230 24.60 9.00 11.28
CA ARG A 230 23.50 9.79 10.71
C ARG A 230 22.56 10.41 11.74
N GLN A 231 22.78 10.12 13.04
CA GLN A 231 21.94 10.60 14.15
C GLN A 231 20.45 10.24 14.03
N TRP A 232 20.13 9.07 13.49
CA TRP A 232 18.75 8.62 13.26
C TRP A 232 18.02 8.10 14.51
N LEU A 233 18.45 8.50 15.72
CA LEU A 233 17.85 8.11 17.01
C LEU A 233 17.76 9.33 17.94
N SER A 234 16.94 9.26 18.99
CA SER A 234 16.96 10.29 20.04
C SER A 234 18.32 10.35 20.75
N GLU A 235 18.69 11.49 21.33
CA GLU A 235 19.95 11.64 22.07
C GLU A 235 20.18 10.56 23.14
N LYS A 236 19.11 10.17 23.84
CA LYS A 236 19.14 9.12 24.86
C LYS A 236 19.45 7.75 24.25
N ALA A 237 18.91 7.47 23.06
CA ALA A 237 19.16 6.24 22.33
C ALA A 237 20.56 6.25 21.67
N LEU A 238 21.03 7.38 21.15
CA LEU A 238 22.39 7.55 20.62
C LEU A 238 23.44 7.18 21.67
N ARG A 239 23.37 7.76 22.88
CA ARG A 239 24.29 7.44 23.99
C ARG A 239 24.27 5.96 24.39
N LYS A 240 23.13 5.29 24.26
CA LYS A 240 23.02 3.85 24.53
C LYS A 240 23.62 3.03 23.39
N GLY A 241 23.43 3.45 22.15
CA GLY A 241 24.03 2.84 20.96
C GLY A 241 25.55 2.91 20.99
N GLU A 242 26.14 4.06 21.36
CA GLU A 242 27.59 4.20 21.53
C GLU A 242 28.16 3.24 22.58
N LYS A 243 27.48 3.11 23.73
CA LYS A 243 27.83 2.13 24.77
C LYS A 243 27.69 0.68 24.30
N LEU A 244 26.74 0.41 23.41
CA LEU A 244 26.57 -0.92 22.82
C LEU A 244 27.71 -1.22 21.83
N LEU A 245 28.03 -0.26 20.97
CA LEU A 245 29.09 -0.37 19.96
C LEU A 245 30.46 -0.63 20.61
N SER A 246 30.79 0.12 21.65
CA SER A 246 32.03 -0.04 22.42
C SER A 246 32.13 -1.39 23.13
N LYS A 247 31.01 -2.01 23.52
CA LYS A 247 31.01 -3.38 24.06
C LYS A 247 31.29 -4.43 23.00
N TRP A 248 30.89 -4.22 21.75
CA TRP A 248 31.18 -5.13 20.64
C TRP A 248 32.62 -4.99 20.09
N GLN A 249 33.34 -3.94 20.49
CA GLN A 249 34.76 -3.74 20.17
C GLN A 249 35.70 -4.42 21.18
N ARG A 250 35.20 -4.84 22.34
CA ARG A 250 35.92 -5.61 23.35
C ARG A 250 35.63 -7.09 23.17
#